data_AF-A0A2V6KI63-F1
#
_entry.id   AF-A0A2V6KI63-F1
#
_cell.length_a   1.000
_cell.length_b   1.000
_cell.length_c   1.000
_cell.angle_alpha   90.00
_cell.angle_beta   90.00
_cell.angle_gamma   90.00
#
_symmetry.space_group_name_H-M   'P 1'
#
loop_
_entity.id
_entity.type
_entity.pdbx_description
1 polymer ?
#
loop_
_entity_poly.entity_id
_entity_poly.type
_entity_poly.pdbx_seq_one_letter_code
_entity_poly.pdbx_strand_id
1 'polypeptide(L)' 'MTAQNLAKTCAELASNKKAENIVILNLRGISTFTDFFVICSATSEPQLKAIANEIETRLK' A
#
# COMPACT_ATOMS: atom_id res chain seq x y z
N MET A 1 7.34 -12.83 -6.16
CA MET A 1 6.08 -12.07 -6.09
C MET A 1 6.06 -11.09 -7.27
N THR A 2 4.97 -10.97 -8.03
CA THR A 2 4.89 -9.97 -9.13
C THR A 2 4.58 -8.58 -8.58
N ALA A 3 4.86 -7.51 -9.33
CA ALA A 3 4.55 -6.13 -8.93
C ALA A 3 3.05 -5.92 -8.64
N GLN A 4 2.17 -6.52 -9.44
CA GLN A 4 0.73 -6.46 -9.23
C GLN A 4 0.30 -7.20 -7.94
N ASN A 5 0.89 -8.36 -7.66
CA ASN A 5 0.59 -9.09 -6.43
C ASN A 5 1.12 -8.33 -5.21
N LEU A 6 2.31 -7.75 -5.29
CA LEU A 6 2.86 -6.90 -4.24
C LEU A 6 1.93 -5.72 -3.93
N ALA A 7 1.44 -5.01 -4.94
CA ALA A 7 0.51 -3.89 -4.76
C ALA A 7 -0.81 -4.34 -4.08
N LYS A 8 -1.37 -5.49 -4.48
CA LYS A 8 -2.56 -6.07 -3.83
C LYS A 8 -2.29 -6.44 -2.38
N THR A 9 -1.16 -7.08 -2.10
CA THR A 9 -0.76 -7.43 -0.73
C THR A 9 -0.62 -6.17 0.13
N CYS A 10 0.01 -5.11 -0.35
CA CYS A 10 0.09 -3.83 0.39
C CYS A 10 -1.30 -3.27 0.70
N ALA A 11 -2.21 -3.28 -0.27
CA ALA A 11 -3.58 -2.81 -0.08
C ALA A 11 -4.35 -3.66 0.94
N GLU A 12 -4.19 -4.97 0.93
CA GLU A 12 -4.78 -5.88 1.91
C GLU A 12 -4.23 -5.63 3.32
N LEU A 13 -2.91 -5.46 3.46
CA LEU A 13 -2.27 -5.13 4.74
C LEU A 13 -2.76 -3.78 5.29
N ALA A 14 -2.91 -2.77 4.45
CA ALA A 14 -3.49 -1.48 4.82
C ALA A 14 -4.97 -1.65 5.24
N SER A 15 -5.75 -2.44 4.49
CA SER A 15 -7.15 -2.74 4.81
C SER A 15 -7.29 -3.45 6.17
N ASN A 16 -6.39 -4.39 6.49
CA ASN A 16 -6.38 -5.09 7.77
C ASN A 16 -6.14 -4.15 8.97
N LYS A 17 -5.51 -2.98 8.74
CA LYS A 17 -5.35 -1.90 9.73
C LYS A 17 -6.42 -0.81 9.61
N LYS A 18 -7.51 -1.09 8.89
CA LYS A 18 -8.65 -0.19 8.68
C LYS A 18 -8.26 1.13 8.01
N ALA A 19 -7.30 1.10 7.08
CA ALA A 19 -6.99 2.26 6.25
C ALA A 19 -8.19 2.61 5.34
N GLU A 20 -8.39 3.89 5.09
CA GLU A 20 -9.49 4.42 4.29
C GLU A 20 -9.01 4.77 2.87
N ASN A 21 -9.95 4.88 1.93
CA ASN A 21 -9.68 5.34 0.55
C ASN A 21 -8.51 4.61 -0.13
N ILE A 22 -8.44 3.29 0.02
CA ILE A 22 -7.36 2.48 -0.55
C ILE A 22 -7.52 2.41 -2.08
N VAL A 23 -6.53 2.93 -2.81
CA VAL A 23 -6.51 2.97 -4.28
C VAL A 23 -5.19 2.42 -4.79
N ILE A 24 -5.25 1.52 -5.78
CA ILE A 24 -4.08 1.04 -6.52
C ILE A 24 -4.06 1.72 -7.89
N LEU A 25 -3.01 2.49 -8.17
CA LEU A 25 -2.78 3.12 -9.47
C LEU A 25 -1.75 2.32 -10.27
N ASN A 26 -2.10 1.91 -11.49
CA ASN A 26 -1.15 1.29 -12.43
C ASN A 26 -0.42 2.39 -13.20
N LEU A 27 0.90 2.46 -13.02
CA LEU A 27 1.76 3.50 -13.59
C LEU A 27 2.60 2.98 -14.76
N ARG A 28 2.49 1.70 -15.12
CA ARG A 28 3.22 1.13 -16.25
C ARG A 28 2.84 1.87 -17.54
N GLY A 29 3.86 2.34 -18.26
CA GLY A 29 3.69 3.16 -19.47
C GLY A 29 3.55 4.66 -19.22
N ILE A 30 3.47 5.09 -17.95
CA ILE A 30 3.45 6.50 -17.53
C ILE A 30 4.75 6.83 -16.76
N SER A 31 5.19 5.92 -15.88
CA SER A 31 6.41 6.04 -15.10
C SER A 31 7.39 4.93 -15.46
N THR A 32 8.68 5.26 -15.45
CA THR A 32 9.78 4.30 -15.65
C THR A 32 10.42 3.84 -14.34
N PHE A 33 10.14 4.50 -13.21
CA PHE A 33 10.77 4.18 -11.92
C PHE A 33 9.92 3.28 -11.01
N THR A 34 8.61 3.18 -11.27
CA THR A 34 7.70 2.33 -10.48
C THR A 34 6.52 1.84 -11.32
N ASP A 35 6.05 0.62 -11.04
CA ASP A 35 4.92 0.00 -11.73
C ASP A 35 3.55 0.39 -11.15
N PHE A 36 3.48 0.56 -9.82
CA PHE A 36 2.22 0.81 -9.11
C PHE A 36 2.40 1.78 -7.94
N PHE A 37 1.36 2.59 -7.68
CA PHE A 37 1.17 3.23 -6.39
C PHE A 37 0.03 2.57 -5.63
N VAL A 38 0.20 2.46 -4.32
CA VAL A 38 -0.86 2.10 -3.37
C VAL A 38 -1.03 3.28 -2.43
N ILE A 39 -2.17 3.95 -2.53
CA ILE A 39 -2.50 5.15 -1.76
C ILE A 39 -3.60 4.77 -0.78
N CYS A 40 -3.48 5.19 0.48
CA CYS A 40 -4.51 5.03 1.49
C CYS A 40 -4.46 6.19 2.49
N SER A 41 -5.51 6.34 3.27
CA SER A 41 -5.63 7.36 4.31
C SER A 41 -5.74 6.71 5.69
N ALA A 42 -5.24 7.41 6.70
CA ALA A 42 -5.42 7.07 8.10
C ALA A 42 -6.13 8.23 8.81
N THR A 43 -6.92 7.92 9.83
CA THR A 43 -7.69 8.90 10.60
C THR A 43 -6.87 9.53 11.73
N SER A 44 -5.68 8.99 12.03
CA SER A 44 -4.78 9.49 13.06
C SER A 44 -3.33 9.08 12.83
N GLU A 45 -2.39 9.80 13.43
CA GLU A 45 -0.96 9.49 13.33
C GLU A 45 -0.59 8.11 13.91
N PRO A 46 -1.14 7.65 15.07
CA PRO A 46 -0.89 6.29 15.54
C PRO A 46 -1.38 5.21 14.57
N GLN A 47 -2.54 5.41 13.95
CA GLN A 47 -3.05 4.47 12.94
C GLN A 47 -2.14 4.46 11.70
N LEU A 48 -1.70 5.63 11.24
CA LEU A 48 -0.76 5.75 10.11
C LEU A 48 0.52 4.95 10.37
N LYS A 49 1.11 5.11 11.56
CA LYS A 49 2.31 4.34 11.98
C LYS A 49 2.02 2.83 12.01
N ALA A 50 0.86 2.42 12.52
CA ALA A 50 0.48 1.00 12.55
C ALA A 50 0.31 0.40 11.14
N ILE A 51 -0.24 1.15 10.19
CA ILE A 51 -0.35 0.75 8.77
C ILE A 51 1.04 0.59 8.16
N ALA A 52 1.89 1.62 8.27
CA ALA A 52 3.24 1.61 7.71
C ALA A 52 4.08 0.46 8.29
N ASN A 53 4.06 0.28 9.61
CA ASN A 53 4.81 -0.77 10.28
C ASN A 53 4.36 -2.18 9.88
N GLU A 54 3.05 -2.42 9.69
CA GLU A 54 2.56 -3.73 9.23
C GLU A 54 3.07 -4.03 7.83
N ILE A 55 3.01 -3.05 6.92
CA ILE A 55 3.50 -3.20 5.55
C ILE A 55 5.01 -3.48 5.54
N GLU A 56 5.81 -2.70 6.28
CA GLU A 56 7.26 -2.91 6.37
C GLU A 56 7.61 -4.27 7.00
N THR A 57 6.91 -4.67 8.05
CA THR A 57 7.20 -5.93 8.76
C THR A 57 6.86 -7.16 7.92
N ARG A 58 5.79 -7.10 7.12
CA ARG A 58 5.33 -8.23 6.30
C ARG A 58 6.08 -8.38 4.97
N LEU A 59 6.75 -7.32 4.51
CA LEU A 59 7.47 -7.30 3.24
C LEU A 59 9.00 -7.37 3.37
N LYS A 60 9.52 -7.34 4.61
CA LYS A 60 10.90 -7.76 4.90
C LYS A 60 11.08 -9.26 4.65
#